data_AF-A0A2U2DI98-F1
#
_entry.id   AF-A0A2U2DI98-F1
#
_cell.length_a   1.000
_cell.length_b   1.000
_cell.length_c   1.000
_cell.angle_alpha   90.00
_cell.angle_beta   90.00
_cell.angle_gamma   90.00
#
_symmetry.space_group_name_H-M   'P 1'
#
loop_
_entity.id
_entity.type
_entity.pdbx_description
1 polymer ?
#
loop_
_entity_poly.entity_id
_entity_poly.type
_entity_poly.pdbx_seq_one_letter_code
_entity_poly.pdbx_strand_id
1 'polypeptide(L)' 'MLTEIAIEDIGVYRLPNMWRHQRIRVIRGENQHLATLAFGLGITIKQFKKLPRDKQDEVHQAFCQLTAPSSTPRMKAA' A
#
# COMPACT_ATOMS: atom_id res chain seq x y z
N MET A 1 -13.98 3.46 7.98
CA MET A 1 -12.53 3.33 7.69
C MET A 1 -12.37 2.36 6.54
N LEU A 2 -11.88 2.82 5.39
CA LEU A 2 -11.52 1.93 4.28
C LEU A 2 -10.21 1.22 4.65
N THR A 3 -10.21 -0.11 4.63
CA THR A 3 -9.00 -0.92 4.88
C THR A 3 -8.55 -1.68 3.62
N GLU A 4 -9.35 -1.58 2.56
CA GLU A 4 -9.27 -2.34 1.32
C GLU A 4 -9.62 -1.41 0.14
N ILE A 5 -8.82 -1.45 -0.92
CA ILE A 5 -9.08 -0.76 -2.20
C ILE A 5 -9.01 -1.81 -3.30
N ALA A 6 -10.05 -1.89 -4.14
CA ALA A 6 -10.01 -2.70 -5.34
C ALA A 6 -9.15 -1.99 -6.40
N ILE A 7 -8.10 -2.65 -6.87
CA ILE A 7 -7.25 -2.19 -7.96
C ILE A 7 -7.62 -3.00 -9.19
N GLU A 8 -7.94 -2.30 -10.26
CA GLU A 8 -8.37 -2.92 -11.51
C GLU A 8 -7.25 -3.84 -12.04
N ASP A 9 -7.62 -5.07 -12.39
CA ASP A 9 -6.72 -6.03 -13.05
C ASP A 9 -5.56 -6.57 -12.14
N ILE A 10 -5.51 -6.25 -10.84
CA ILE A 10 -4.59 -6.87 -9.84
C ILE A 10 -5.37 -7.54 -8.70
N GLY A 11 -6.52 -6.99 -8.31
CA GLY A 11 -7.34 -7.49 -7.20
C GLY A 11 -7.44 -6.49 -6.06
N VAL A 12 -7.74 -6.96 -4.85
CA VAL A 12 -7.97 -6.09 -3.69
C VAL A 12 -6.67 -5.84 -2.94
N TYR A 13 -6.26 -4.57 -2.86
CA TYR A 13 -5.19 -4.11 -1.99
C TYR A 13 -5.71 -3.96 -0.57
N ARG A 14 -5.13 -4.70 0.37
CA ARG A 14 -5.48 -4.64 1.79
C ARG A 14 -4.31 -4.18 2.61
N LEU A 15 -4.54 -3.27 3.56
CA LEU A 15 -3.49 -2.86 4.50
C LEU A 15 -2.91 -4.09 5.23
N PRO A 16 -1.57 -4.24 5.26
CA PRO A 16 -0.94 -5.35 5.96
C PRO A 16 -1.22 -5.26 7.47
N ASN A 17 -1.80 -6.33 8.04
CA ASN A 17 -1.99 -6.47 9.48
C ASN A 17 -0.67 -6.35 10.26
N MET A 18 -0.73 -6.05 11.56
CA MET A 18 0.45 -5.82 12.42
C MET A 18 1.56 -6.88 12.28
N TRP A 19 1.19 -8.16 12.15
CA TRP A 19 2.15 -9.26 11.96
C TRP A 19 2.91 -9.20 10.62
N ARG A 20 2.27 -8.71 9.55
CA ARG A 20 2.94 -8.43 8.26
C ARG A 20 3.80 -7.17 8.36
N HIS A 21 3.36 -6.18 9.14
CA HIS A 21 4.15 -4.98 9.38
C HIS A 21 5.45 -5.25 10.14
N GLN A 22 5.42 -6.21 11.07
CA GLN A 22 6.61 -6.68 11.79
C GLN A 22 7.62 -7.36 10.84
N ARG A 23 7.15 -8.14 9.85
CA ARG A 23 7.99 -8.73 8.79
C ARG A 23 8.59 -7.66 7.86
N ILE A 24 7.82 -6.63 7.53
CA ILE A 24 8.29 -5.49 6.73
C ILE A 24 9.38 -4.71 7.47
N ARG A 25 9.26 -4.53 8.79
CA ARG A 25 10.29 -3.86 9.62
C ARG A 25 11.65 -4.55 9.63
N VAL A 26 11.69 -5.86 9.34
CA VAL A 26 12.95 -6.62 9.21
C VAL A 26 13.64 -6.29 7.88
N ILE A 27 12.89 -5.87 6.86
CA ILE A 27 13.42 -5.44 5.56
C ILE A 27 13.87 -3.98 5.69
N ARG A 28 15.18 -3.74 5.65
CA ARG A 28 15.78 -2.40 5.67
C ARG A 28 16.12 -1.91 4.26
N GLY A 29 15.96 -0.61 4.03
CA GLY A 29 16.35 0.09 2.78
C GLY A 29 15.19 0.36 1.82
N GLU A 30 15.50 0.76 0.57
CA GLU A 30 14.50 1.10 -0.48
C GLU A 30 13.49 -0.03 -0.77
N ASN A 31 13.87 -1.28 -0.50
CA ASN A 31 12.98 -2.42 -0.68
C ASN A 31 11.88 -2.50 0.39
N GLN A 32 11.96 -1.74 1.49
CA GLN A 32 10.93 -1.73 2.54
C GLN A 32 9.60 -1.14 2.02
N HIS A 33 9.68 -0.09 1.20
CA HIS A 33 8.49 0.52 0.59
C HIS A 33 7.85 -0.44 -0.41
N LEU A 34 8.65 -1.00 -1.30
CA LEU A 34 8.20 -2.02 -2.26
C LEU A 34 7.63 -3.27 -1.58
N ALA A 35 8.21 -3.68 -0.44
CA ALA A 35 7.68 -4.79 0.35
C ALA A 35 6.29 -4.46 0.86
N THR A 36 6.08 -3.25 1.40
CA THR A 36 4.78 -2.81 1.91
C THR A 36 3.69 -2.88 0.84
N LEU A 37 4.00 -2.37 -0.36
CA LEU A 37 3.09 -2.41 -1.52
C LEU A 37 2.82 -3.86 -1.99
N ALA A 38 3.86 -4.68 -2.11
CA ALA A 38 3.70 -6.07 -2.52
C ALA A 38 2.87 -6.89 -1.51
N PHE A 39 3.10 -6.70 -0.21
CA PHE A 39 2.37 -7.39 0.85
C PHE A 39 0.90 -6.98 0.94
N GLY A 40 0.56 -5.75 0.55
CA GLY A 40 -0.83 -5.30 0.50
C GLY A 40 -1.64 -5.96 -0.61
N LEU A 41 -0.97 -6.34 -1.70
CA LEU A 41 -1.53 -7.15 -2.79
C LEU A 41 -1.48 -8.67 -2.55
N GLY A 42 -0.79 -9.12 -1.50
CA GLY A 42 -0.55 -10.54 -1.27
C GLY A 42 0.46 -11.18 -2.24
N ILE A 43 1.26 -10.38 -2.95
CA ILE A 43 2.29 -10.84 -3.88
C ILE A 43 3.71 -10.64 -3.31
N THR A 44 4.72 -11.23 -3.94
CA THR A 44 6.12 -11.04 -3.52
C THR A 44 6.76 -9.82 -4.19
N ILE A 45 7.81 -9.23 -3.60
CA ILE A 45 8.56 -8.09 -4.19
C ILE A 45 9.06 -8.41 -5.62
N LYS A 46 9.46 -9.66 -5.87
CA LYS A 46 9.89 -10.11 -7.20
C LYS A 46 8.77 -10.09 -8.24
N GLN A 47 7.53 -10.42 -7.83
CA GLN A 47 6.34 -10.34 -8.68
C GLN A 47 5.91 -8.87 -8.84
N PHE A 48 6.02 -8.08 -7.77
CA PHE A 48 5.74 -6.65 -7.82
C PHE A 48 6.67 -5.91 -8.80
N LYS A 49 7.97 -6.21 -8.78
CA LYS A 49 8.94 -5.65 -9.75
C LYS A 49 8.69 -6.07 -11.20
N LYS A 50 7.94 -7.15 -11.43
CA LYS A 50 7.51 -7.58 -12.78
C LYS A 50 6.26 -6.85 -13.27
N LEU A 51 5.53 -6.15 -12.40
CA LEU A 51 4.36 -5.38 -12.81
C LEU A 51 4.77 -4.17 -13.67
N PRO A 52 3.91 -3.77 -14.63
CA PRO A 52 4.06 -2.51 -15.35
C PRO A 52 4.16 -1.33 -14.39
N ARG A 53 4.84 -0.27 -14.80
CA ARG A 53 5.06 0.89 -13.94
C ARG A 53 3.75 1.59 -13.57
N ASP A 54 2.80 1.66 -14.49
CA ASP A 54 1.44 2.17 -14.27
C ASP A 54 0.73 1.46 -13.10
N LYS A 55 0.82 0.12 -13.07
CA LYS A 55 0.23 -0.70 -12.01
C LYS A 55 0.92 -0.51 -10.67
N GLN A 56 2.23 -0.28 -10.67
CA GLN A 56 2.96 0.04 -9.44
C GLN A 56 2.53 1.39 -8.88
N ASP A 57 2.24 2.37 -9.75
CA ASP A 57 1.77 3.70 -9.38
C ASP A 57 0.35 3.65 -8.80
N GLU A 58 -0.57 2.88 -9.40
CA GLU A 58 -1.92 2.66 -8.84
C GLU A 58 -1.88 2.04 -7.44
N VAL A 59 -1.01 1.06 -7.23
CA VAL A 59 -0.84 0.42 -5.92
C VAL A 59 -0.25 1.39 -4.91
N HIS A 60 0.67 2.24 -5.35
CA HIS A 60 1.22 3.30 -4.52
C HIS A 60 0.16 4.35 -4.16
N GLN A 61 -0.71 4.73 -5.10
CA GLN A 61 -1.79 5.66 -4.88
C GLN A 61 -2.85 5.08 -3.93
N ALA A 62 -3.21 3.80 -4.08
CA ALA A 62 -4.09 3.10 -3.17
C ALA A 62 -3.49 3.02 -1.75
N PHE A 63 -2.19 2.72 -1.63
CA PHE A 63 -1.50 2.75 -0.36
C PHE A 63 -1.53 4.14 0.26
N CYS A 64 -1.22 5.20 -0.50
CA CYS A 64 -1.31 6.58 -0.04
C CYS A 64 -2.74 6.96 0.38
N GLN A 65 -3.79 6.52 -0.31
CA GLN A 65 -5.18 6.78 0.11
C GLN A 65 -5.54 6.07 1.42
N LEU A 66 -5.03 4.86 1.64
CA LEU A 66 -5.29 4.06 2.84
C LEU A 66 -4.43 4.46 4.05
N THR A 67 -3.20 4.92 3.81
CA THR A 67 -2.26 5.35 4.86
C THR A 67 -2.22 6.85 5.07
N ALA A 68 -2.75 7.65 4.13
CA ALA A 68 -3.01 9.04 4.41
C ALA A 68 -3.88 9.07 5.68
N PRO A 69 -3.44 9.79 6.73
CA PRO A 69 -4.38 10.13 7.78
C PRO A 69 -5.52 10.79 7.05
N SER A 70 -6.72 10.25 7.20
CA SER A 70 -7.94 10.90 6.75
C SER A 70 -7.71 12.39 6.98
N SER A 71 -7.60 13.18 5.90
CA SER A 71 -7.88 14.59 6.04
C SER A 71 -9.33 14.59 6.50
N THR A 72 -9.54 14.49 7.82
CA THR A 72 -10.56 15.32 8.45
C THR A 72 -10.41 16.64 7.71
N PRO A 73 -11.38 17.08 6.90
CA PRO A 73 -11.34 18.45 6.47
C PRO A 73 -11.21 19.21 7.77
N ARG A 74 -10.06 19.84 7.99
CA ARG A 74 -9.91 20.84 9.02
C ARG A 74 -10.84 21.93 8.51
N MET A 75 -12.13 21.81 8.83
CA MET A 75 -13.07 22.89 8.70
C MET A 75 -12.35 24.04 9.38
N LYS A 76 -11.97 25.03 8.58
CA LYS A 76 -11.44 26.27 9.09
C LYS A 76 -12.45 26.73 10.13
N ALA A 77 -12.03 26.75 11.39
CA ALA A 77 -12.76 27.47 12.42
C ALA A 77 -12.87 28.91 11.90
N ALA A 78 -14.10 29.31 11.63
CA ALA A 78 -14.48 30.68 11.33
C ALA A 78 -14.34 31.53 12.59
#